data_AF-M3JDW3-F1
#
_entry.id   AF-M3JDW3-F1
#
_cell.length_a   1.000
_cell.length_b   1.000
_cell.length_c   1.000
_cell.angle_alpha   90.00
_cell.angle_beta   90.00
_cell.angle_gamma   90.00
#
_symmetry.space_group_name_H-M   'P 1'
#
loop_
_entity.id
_entity.type
_entity.pdbx_description
1 polymer ?
#
loop_
_entity_poly.entity_id
_entity_poly.type
_entity_poly.pdbx_seq_one_letter_code
_entity_poly.pdbx_strand_id
1 'polypeptide(L)'
;MKFKLLLFCALNLTAFAGPLQDAINAADPGDILRLNDGLYEGNIIVDKPLTIIGKSDGAVIRGDRKSSVIKVTAKNVKLINFKSQHIKFTLL
;
A
#
# COMPACT_ATOMS: atom_id res chain seq x y z
N MET A 1 -2.63 5.54 23.27
CA MET A 1 -2.50 5.23 21.83
C MET A 1 -1.01 5.11 21.53
N LYS A 2 -0.51 3.96 21.04
CA LYS A 2 0.92 3.75 20.78
C LYS A 2 1.18 3.99 19.30
N PHE A 3 2.00 5.00 18.98
CA PHE A 3 2.38 5.36 17.60
C PHE A 3 3.66 4.59 17.25
N LYS A 4 3.60 3.66 16.30
CA LYS A 4 4.76 2.85 15.90
C LYS A 4 5.20 3.24 14.49
N LEU A 5 6.41 3.77 14.36
CA LEU A 5 7.04 4.12 13.09
C LEU A 5 7.90 2.93 12.64
N LEU A 6 7.51 2.24 11.57
CA LEU A 6 8.28 1.13 11.00
C LEU A 6 9.12 1.65 9.82
N LEU A 7 10.44 1.52 9.93
CA LEU A 7 11.43 1.81 8.88
C LEU A 7 11.95 0.46 8.35
N PHE A 8 11.61 0.10 7.11
CA PHE A 8 12.03 -1.19 6.51
C PHE A 8 13.36 -1.04 5.74
N CYS A 9 14.37 -1.83 6.12
CA CYS A 9 15.63 -2.03 5.40
C CYS A 9 15.75 -3.53 5.05
N ALA A 10 16.21 -3.84 3.84
CA ALA A 10 15.91 -5.07 3.10
C ALA A 10 16.65 -6.34 3.59
N LEU A 11 15.91 -7.45 3.70
CA LEU A 11 16.41 -8.82 3.59
C LEU A 11 15.51 -9.61 2.61
N ASN A 12 16.09 -10.18 1.55
CA ASN A 12 15.37 -10.84 0.48
C ASN A 12 15.03 -12.30 0.83
N LEU A 13 13.73 -12.63 0.96
CA LEU A 13 13.18 -13.96 0.66
C LEU A 13 11.89 -13.77 -0.14
N THR A 14 11.68 -14.63 -1.13
CA THR A 14 10.70 -14.51 -2.20
C THR A 14 9.27 -14.20 -1.73
N ALA A 15 8.82 -12.97 -2.00
CA ALA A 15 7.43 -12.64 -2.23
C ALA A 15 7.40 -11.47 -3.23
N PHE A 16 6.82 -11.67 -4.42
CA PHE A 16 6.44 -10.54 -5.26
C PHE A 16 5.21 -9.89 -4.64
N ALA A 17 5.49 -9.06 -3.66
CA ALA A 17 4.61 -8.18 -2.92
C ALA A 17 5.54 -7.02 -2.59
N GLY A 18 5.50 -5.95 -3.38
CA GLY A 18 6.47 -4.86 -3.26
C GLY A 18 6.51 -4.27 -1.83
N PRO A 19 7.51 -3.43 -1.49
CA PRO A 19 7.72 -2.90 -0.13
C PRO A 19 6.47 -2.33 0.57
N LEU A 20 5.49 -1.86 -0.21
CA LEU A 20 4.19 -1.41 0.28
C LEU A 20 3.31 -2.55 0.82
N GLN A 21 3.26 -3.69 0.14
CA GLN A 21 2.48 -4.84 0.58
C GLN A 21 3.05 -5.44 1.87
N ASP A 22 4.38 -5.47 2.02
CA ASP A 22 5.03 -5.87 3.28
C ASP A 22 4.63 -4.96 4.44
N ALA A 23 4.59 -3.65 4.20
CA ALA A 23 4.13 -2.69 5.21
C ALA A 23 2.64 -2.89 5.58
N ILE A 24 1.77 -3.21 4.60
CA ILE A 24 0.35 -3.53 4.85
C ILE A 24 0.21 -4.83 5.66
N ASN A 25 1.00 -5.85 5.33
CA ASN A 25 0.99 -7.14 6.02
C ASN A 25 1.42 -6.98 7.49
N ALA A 26 2.45 -6.15 7.74
CA ALA A 26 2.99 -5.88 9.06
C ALA A 26 2.16 -4.90 9.91
N ALA A 27 1.27 -4.12 9.31
CA ALA A 27 0.44 -3.14 10.01
C ALA A 27 -0.69 -3.80 10.81
N ASP A 28 -0.99 -3.21 11.97
CA ASP A 28 -2.13 -3.57 12.79
C ASP A 28 -3.40 -2.89 12.27
N PRO A 29 -4.60 -3.48 12.45
CA PRO A 29 -5.85 -2.84 12.11
C PRO A 29 -6.00 -1.45 12.77
N GLY A 30 -6.26 -0.43 11.94
CA GLY A 30 -6.37 0.97 12.36
C GLY A 30 -5.11 1.80 12.17
N ASP A 31 -3.99 1.18 11.78
CA ASP A 31 -2.73 1.88 11.57
C ASP A 31 -2.77 2.87 10.39
N ILE A 32 -1.81 3.81 10.44
CA ILE A 32 -1.58 4.81 9.40
C ILE A 32 -0.22 4.54 8.75
N LEU A 33 -0.22 4.14 7.48
CA LEU A 33 0.96 4.01 6.64
C LEU A 33 1.22 5.30 5.89
N ARG A 34 2.44 5.84 6.00
CA ARG A 34 2.87 7.04 5.27
C ARG A 34 3.86 6.68 4.18
N LEU A 35 3.51 6.94 2.93
CA LEU A 35 4.35 6.66 1.77
C LEU A 35 5.22 7.87 1.47
N ASN A 36 6.53 7.64 1.38
CA ASN A 36 7.42 8.63 0.78
C ASN A 36 7.24 8.61 -0.75
N ASP A 37 7.70 9.68 -1.39
CA ASP A 37 7.76 9.75 -2.85
C ASP A 37 8.62 8.61 -3.39
N GLY A 38 8.13 7.96 -4.45
CA GLY A 38 8.74 6.73 -4.94
C GLY A 38 7.77 5.89 -5.75
N LEU A 39 8.34 4.92 -6.46
CA LEU A 39 7.61 3.96 -7.25
C LEU A 39 7.43 2.65 -6.47
N TYR A 40 6.18 2.26 -6.24
CA TYR A 40 5.80 1.02 -5.61
C TYR A 40 5.20 0.10 -6.67
N GLU A 41 5.99 -0.88 -7.11
CA GLU A 41 5.57 -1.82 -8.14
C GLU A 41 4.90 -3.05 -7.53
N GLY A 42 3.83 -3.51 -8.18
CA GLY A 42 3.09 -4.70 -7.79
C GLY A 42 1.62 -4.41 -7.48
N ASN A 43 0.85 -5.50 -7.40
CA ASN A 43 -0.56 -5.43 -7.04
C ASN A 43 -0.67 -5.40 -5.52
N ILE A 44 -1.51 -4.49 -5.01
CA ILE A 44 -1.68 -4.24 -3.59
C ILE A 44 -3.03 -4.79 -3.12
N ILE A 45 -3.04 -5.52 -2.01
CA ILE A 45 -4.23 -6.03 -1.34
C ILE A 45 -4.30 -5.40 0.05
N VAL A 46 -5.40 -4.68 0.32
CA VAL A 46 -5.71 -4.11 1.63
C VAL A 46 -6.91 -4.85 2.21
N ASP A 47 -6.61 -5.82 3.08
CA ASP A 47 -7.56 -6.78 3.65
C ASP A 47 -7.91 -6.51 5.12
N LYS A 48 -7.30 -5.46 5.71
CA LYS A 48 -7.57 -4.98 7.05
C LYS A 48 -7.80 -3.46 7.06
N PRO A 49 -8.53 -2.91 8.05
CA PRO A 49 -8.77 -1.47 8.15
C PRO A 49 -7.45 -0.71 8.30
N LEU A 50 -7.12 0.15 7.34
CA LEU A 50 -5.88 0.93 7.34
C LEU A 50 -6.10 2.30 6.72
N THR A 51 -5.25 3.25 7.10
CA THR A 51 -5.12 4.53 6.40
C THR A 51 -3.76 4.57 5.70
N ILE A 52 -3.75 4.75 4.38
CA ILE A 52 -2.53 4.91 3.58
C ILE A 52 -2.48 6.34 3.04
N ILE A 53 -1.41 7.06 3.35
CA ILE A 53 -1.25 8.48 3.02
C ILE A 53 0.08 8.68 2.29
N GLY A 54 0.07 9.21 1.07
CA GLY A 54 1.29 9.72 0.45
C GLY A 54 1.70 11.05 1.09
N LYS A 55 2.99 11.18 1.40
CA LYS A 55 3.57 12.41 1.97
C LYS A 55 3.46 13.59 1.01
N SER A 56 3.56 13.31 -0.28
CA SER A 56 3.36 14.23 -1.41
C SER A 56 2.69 13.47 -2.56
N ASP A 57 2.55 14.09 -3.73
CA ASP A 57 2.00 13.49 -4.95
C ASP A 57 3.01 12.65 -5.75
N GLY A 58 4.20 12.40 -5.18
CA GLY A 58 5.28 11.62 -5.78
C GLY A 58 5.25 10.13 -5.44
N ALA A 59 4.35 9.69 -4.56
CA ALA A 59 4.10 8.27 -4.33
C ALA A 59 3.27 7.70 -5.49
N VAL A 60 3.89 6.83 -6.30
CA VAL A 60 3.29 6.20 -7.48
C VAL A 60 3.17 4.70 -7.26
N ILE A 61 1.94 4.18 -7.27
CA ILE A 61 1.69 2.73 -7.27
C ILE A 61 1.48 2.27 -8.71
N ARG A 62 2.27 1.29 -9.16
CA ARG A 62 2.23 0.75 -10.53
C ARG A 62 1.97 -0.74 -10.49
N GLY A 63 0.80 -1.16 -10.98
CA GLY A 63 0.48 -2.58 -11.10
C GLY A 63 1.08 -3.21 -12.35
N ASP A 64 0.95 -4.53 -12.45
CA ASP A 64 1.56 -5.37 -13.48
C ASP A 64 0.83 -5.38 -14.84
N ARG A 65 -0.23 -4.56 -14.98
CA ARG A 65 -1.17 -4.51 -16.12
C ARG A 65 -1.98 -5.79 -16.35
N LYS A 66 -1.92 -6.78 -15.46
CA LYS A 66 -2.67 -8.05 -15.56
C LYS A 66 -3.88 -8.06 -14.64
N SER A 67 -3.85 -7.31 -13.54
CA SER A 67 -4.96 -7.23 -12.58
C SER A 67 -5.15 -5.82 -11.99
N SER A 68 -6.15 -5.67 -11.11
CA SER A 68 -6.39 -4.41 -10.40
C SER A 68 -5.18 -4.05 -9.53
N VAL A 69 -4.67 -2.83 -9.71
CA VAL A 69 -3.46 -2.33 -9.03
C VAL A 69 -3.63 -2.32 -7.50
N ILE A 70 -4.84 -2.00 -7.03
CA ILE A 70 -5.19 -1.99 -5.61
C ILE A 70 -6.54 -2.70 -5.45
N LYS A 71 -6.56 -3.76 -4.64
CA LYS A 71 -7.76 -4.48 -4.21
C LYS A 71 -8.01 -4.18 -2.74
N VAL A 72 -9.18 -3.64 -2.43
CA VAL A 72 -9.59 -3.35 -1.05
C VAL A 72 -10.73 -4.31 -0.69
N THR A 73 -10.53 -5.13 0.32
CA THR A 73 -11.56 -6.07 0.82
C THR A 73 -12.01 -5.76 2.24
N ALA A 74 -11.26 -4.93 2.97
CA ALA A 74 -11.65 -4.46 4.28
C ALA A 74 -12.60 -3.27 4.24
N LYS A 75 -13.44 -3.20 5.28
CA LYS A 75 -14.21 -1.99 5.59
C LYS A 75 -13.29 -0.94 6.22
N ASN A 76 -13.65 0.34 6.08
CA ASN A 76 -12.97 1.48 6.70
C ASN A 76 -11.51 1.70 6.26
N VAL A 77 -11.20 1.40 5.00
CA VAL A 77 -9.91 1.75 4.40
C VAL A 77 -9.95 3.18 3.87
N LYS A 78 -8.90 3.95 4.17
CA LYS A 78 -8.71 5.32 3.66
C LYS A 78 -7.42 5.37 2.84
N LEU A 79 -7.52 5.85 1.60
CA LEU A 79 -6.37 6.06 0.73
C LEU A 79 -6.33 7.55 0.36
N ILE A 80 -5.22 8.24 0.66
CA ILE A 80 -5.12 9.70 0.58
C ILE A 80 -3.80 10.10 -0.09
N ASN A 81 -3.85 11.09 -1.00
CA ASN A 81 -2.69 11.76 -1.58
C ASN A 81 -1.66 10.83 -2.24
N PHE A 82 -2.09 9.99 -3.19
CA PHE A 82 -1.20 9.13 -3.96
C PHE A 82 -1.60 9.15 -5.44
N LYS A 83 -0.63 8.87 -6.33
CA LYS A 83 -0.89 8.60 -7.74
C LYS A 83 -0.84 7.11 -7.97
N SER A 84 -1.65 6.65 -8.90
CA SER A 84 -1.60 5.28 -9.36
C SER A 84 -1.63 5.29 -10.89
N GLN A 85 -0.85 4.41 -11.50
CA GLN A 85 -0.70 4.33 -12.96
C GLN A 85 -1.08 2.93 -13.43
N HIS A 86 -1.69 2.85 -14.62
CA HIS A 86 -2.21 1.62 -15.24
C HIS A 86 -3.29 0.90 -14.41
N ILE A 87 -4.38 1.59 -14.05
CA ILE A 87 -5.34 1.07 -13.07
C ILE A 87 -6.67 0.66 -13.70
N LYS A 88 -7.14 -0.53 -13.31
CA LYS A 88 -8.57 -0.83 -13.19
C LYS A 88 -8.91 -0.85 -11.71
N PHE A 89 -9.73 0.08 -11.23
CA PHE A 89 -10.24 0.04 -9.86
C PHE A 89 -11.43 -0.93 -9.82
N THR A 90 -11.45 -1.85 -8.87
CA THR A 90 -12.60 -2.72 -8.63
C THR A 90 -12.85 -2.75 -7.13
N LEU A 91 -13.90 -2.06 -6.70
CA LEU A 91 -14.48 -2.18 -5.38
C LEU A 91 -15.41 -3.40 -5.44
N LEU A 92 -15.17 -4.40 -4.58
CA LEU A 92 -16.08 -5.54 -4.38
C LEU A 92 -16.98 -5.25 -3.18
#